data_AF-A0A4V5RP52-F1
#
_entry.id   AF-A0A4V5RP52-F1
#
_cell.length_a   1.000
_cell.length_b   1.000
_cell.length_c   1.000
_cell.angle_alpha   90.00
_cell.angle_beta   90.00
_cell.angle_gamma   90.00
#
_symmetry.space_group_name_H-M   'P 1'
#
loop_
_entity.id
_entity.type
_entity.pdbx_description
1 polymer ?
#
loop_
_entity_poly.entity_id
_entity_poly.type
_entity_poly.pdbx_seq_one_letter_code
_entity_poly.pdbx_strand_id
1 'polypeptide(L)'
;MKKALILITSLVSFGLLVGCQATSETNTSQEVVAENAQVISGTVSYRERIALPENAVVTVTLEDISLADAPSTVIATQEFTTDGKQVPFAFELSYDNNKIQPNHRYNM
;
A
#
# COMPACT_ATOMS: atom_id res chain seq x y z
N MET A 1 85.61 7.78 0.86
CA MET A 1 85.74 8.72 1.99
C MET A 1 84.55 8.53 2.93
N LYS A 2 84.82 8.16 4.18
CA LYS A 2 84.12 8.55 5.42
C LYS A 2 82.59 8.35 5.54
N LYS A 3 82.24 7.26 6.24
CA LYS A 3 81.30 7.14 7.40
C LYS A 3 79.83 7.64 7.29
N ALA A 4 78.92 6.65 7.36
CA ALA A 4 77.89 6.39 8.39
C ALA A 4 76.79 7.41 8.75
N LEU A 5 75.71 6.83 9.32
CA LEU A 5 74.60 7.36 10.13
C LEU A 5 73.28 7.68 9.38
N ILE A 6 72.20 6.87 9.58
CA ILE A 6 71.08 7.05 10.57
C ILE A 6 69.96 7.93 9.94
N LEU A 7 68.64 7.71 10.00
CA LEU A 7 67.71 7.03 10.90
C LEU A 7 66.36 6.82 10.16
N ILE A 8 65.77 5.65 10.34
CA ILE A 8 64.35 5.32 10.64
C ILE A 8 63.32 6.48 10.61
N THR A 9 62.12 6.14 10.08
CA THR A 9 60.76 6.66 10.38
C THR A 9 60.06 7.41 9.24
N SER A 10 59.11 6.75 8.58
CA SER A 10 57.73 7.23 8.51
C SER A 10 56.86 6.22 7.76
N LEU A 11 55.92 5.70 8.54
CA LEU A 11 54.81 4.84 8.19
C LEU A 11 53.91 5.56 7.16
N VAL A 12 53.80 5.05 5.94
CA VAL A 12 52.70 5.44 5.02
C VAL A 12 52.04 4.17 4.52
N SER A 13 51.19 3.58 5.37
CA SER A 13 50.15 2.66 4.92
C SER A 13 49.12 3.48 4.15
N PHE A 14 49.21 3.45 2.83
CA PHE A 14 48.18 3.96 1.93
C PHE A 14 47.06 2.92 1.89
N GLY A 15 46.03 3.11 2.72
CA GLY A 15 44.81 2.29 2.72
C GLY A 15 43.99 2.58 1.46
N LEU A 16 43.85 1.56 0.61
CA LEU A 16 42.91 1.58 -0.52
C LEU A 16 41.48 1.42 0.01
N LEU A 17 40.76 2.53 0.16
CA LEU A 17 39.31 2.51 0.26
C LEU A 17 38.73 2.51 -1.16
N VAL A 18 38.47 1.32 -1.69
CA VAL A 18 37.63 1.10 -2.87
C VAL A 18 36.18 1.22 -2.41
N GLY A 19 35.57 2.39 -2.64
CA GLY A 19 34.13 2.59 -2.45
C GLY A 19 33.37 2.24 -3.72
N CYS A 20 32.75 1.06 -3.76
CA CYS A 20 31.64 0.76 -4.67
C CYS A 20 30.36 0.83 -3.85
N GLN A 21 29.65 1.96 -3.89
CA GLN A 21 28.24 2.00 -3.53
C GLN A 21 27.48 2.04 -4.85
N ALA A 22 27.08 0.87 -5.32
CA ALA A 22 26.07 0.75 -6.37
C ALA A 22 24.74 1.16 -5.75
N THR A 23 24.29 2.38 -6.07
CA THR A 23 22.98 2.87 -5.68
C THR A 23 21.96 2.14 -6.55
N SER A 24 21.43 1.03 -6.04
CA SER A 24 20.22 0.44 -6.59
C SER A 24 19.06 1.36 -6.21
N GLU A 25 18.63 2.19 -7.17
CA GLU A 25 17.34 2.86 -7.14
C GLU A 25 16.25 1.80 -7.26
N THR A 26 15.91 1.19 -6.13
CA THR A 26 14.68 0.43 -5.99
C THR A 26 13.54 1.46 -6.03
N ASN A 27 12.93 1.62 -7.21
CA ASN A 27 11.57 2.13 -7.35
C ASN A 27 10.64 1.17 -6.58
N THR A 28 10.59 1.33 -5.27
CA THR A 28 9.47 0.87 -4.46
C THR A 28 8.32 1.75 -4.91
N SER A 29 7.46 1.22 -5.80
CA SER A 29 6.08 1.65 -5.86
C SER A 29 5.54 1.50 -4.45
N GLN A 30 5.61 2.58 -3.66
CA GLN A 30 5.07 2.65 -2.32
C GLN A 30 3.56 2.60 -2.49
N GLU A 31 3.03 1.39 -2.47
CA GLU A 31 1.67 1.15 -2.02
C GLU A 31 1.59 1.81 -0.65
N VAL A 32 0.87 2.93 -0.59
CA VAL A 32 0.62 3.68 0.65
C VAL A 32 -0.24 2.81 1.54
N VAL A 33 0.41 1.86 2.21
CA VAL A 33 -0.18 1.13 3.33
C VAL A 33 -0.50 2.20 4.37
N ALA A 34 -1.78 2.52 4.52
CA ALA A 34 -2.24 3.45 5.55
C ALA A 34 -1.67 2.97 6.88
N GLU A 35 -0.93 3.84 7.57
CA GLU A 35 -0.28 3.55 8.85
C GLU A 35 -1.29 3.09 9.93
N ASN A 36 -2.59 3.30 9.67
CA ASN A 36 -3.73 2.83 10.47
C ASN A 36 -4.81 2.15 9.60
N ALA A 37 -4.43 1.16 8.79
CA ALA A 37 -5.37 0.37 8.01
C ALA A 37 -6.28 -0.53 8.89
N GLN A 38 -7.57 -0.54 8.62
CA GLN A 38 -8.56 -1.49 9.14
C GLN A 38 -9.33 -2.14 7.99
N VAL A 39 -10.00 -3.27 8.27
CA VAL A 39 -10.68 -4.08 7.25
C VAL A 39 -12.15 -4.27 7.60
N ILE A 40 -13.02 -4.07 6.61
CA ILE A 40 -14.43 -4.50 6.65
C ILE A 40 -14.57 -5.71 5.74
N SER A 41 -15.10 -6.82 6.27
CA SER A 41 -15.40 -8.02 5.50
C SER A 41 -16.90 -8.26 5.38
N GLY A 42 -17.30 -8.89 4.28
CA GLY A 42 -18.72 -9.15 4.01
C GLY A 42 -18.95 -10.00 2.78
N THR A 43 -20.22 -10.07 2.37
CA THR A 43 -20.61 -10.78 1.14
C THR A 43 -21.58 -9.95 0.30
N VAL A 44 -21.38 -9.99 -1.03
CA VAL A 44 -22.27 -9.39 -2.03
C VAL A 44 -23.16 -10.48 -2.60
N SER A 45 -24.48 -10.29 -2.55
CA SER A 45 -25.48 -11.22 -3.11
C SER A 45 -26.72 -10.49 -3.62
N TYR A 46 -27.47 -11.12 -4.53
CA TYR A 46 -28.76 -10.66 -5.01
C TYR A 46 -29.75 -11.83 -5.07
N ARG A 47 -31.05 -11.55 -5.22
CA ARG A 47 -32.13 -12.56 -5.09
C ARG A 47 -32.60 -13.12 -6.42
N GLU A 48 -32.41 -12.35 -7.47
CA GLU A 48 -32.77 -12.70 -8.83
C GLU A 48 -32.10 -14.02 -9.22
N ARG A 49 -32.85 -14.87 -9.93
CA ARG A 49 -32.35 -16.16 -10.40
C ARG A 49 -31.79 -16.01 -11.80
N ILE A 50 -30.84 -15.10 -11.96
CA ILE A 50 -30.12 -14.82 -13.21
C ILE A 50 -28.63 -14.93 -12.95
N ALA A 51 -27.86 -15.46 -13.90
CA ALA A 51 -26.40 -15.54 -13.79
C ALA A 51 -25.77 -14.20 -14.20
N LEU A 52 -24.67 -13.83 -13.53
CA LEU A 52 -23.83 -12.73 -13.97
C LEU A 52 -23.06 -13.13 -15.24
N PRO A 53 -22.82 -12.18 -16.17
CA PRO A 53 -21.92 -12.40 -17.29
C PRO A 53 -20.48 -12.59 -16.79
N GLU A 54 -19.64 -13.21 -17.62
CA GLU A 54 -18.26 -13.57 -17.26
C GLU A 54 -17.38 -12.34 -16.94
N ASN A 55 -17.70 -11.19 -17.53
CA ASN A 55 -16.99 -9.93 -17.36
C ASN A 55 -17.68 -8.97 -16.37
N ALA A 56 -18.55 -9.48 -15.48
CA ALA A 56 -19.16 -8.64 -14.46
C ALA A 56 -18.09 -8.12 -13.49
N VAL A 57 -18.24 -6.87 -13.07
CA VAL A 57 -17.35 -6.20 -12.13
C VAL A 57 -18.15 -5.86 -10.87
N VAL A 58 -17.60 -6.22 -9.71
CA VAL A 58 -18.14 -5.89 -8.40
C VAL A 58 -17.32 -4.74 -7.83
N THR A 59 -18.02 -3.66 -7.47
CA THR A 59 -17.43 -2.51 -6.79
C THR A 59 -18.06 -2.38 -5.41
N VAL A 60 -17.24 -2.38 -4.35
CA VAL A 60 -17.64 -2.20 -2.96
C VAL A 60 -17.05 -0.88 -2.48
N THR A 61 -17.86 -0.01 -1.88
CA THR A 61 -17.44 1.35 -1.52
C THR A 61 -17.85 1.69 -0.11
N LEU A 62 -16.90 2.13 0.72
CA LEU A 62 -17.18 2.74 2.01
C LEU A 62 -17.30 4.26 1.83
N GLU A 63 -18.41 4.82 2.27
CA GLU A 63 -18.70 6.24 2.13
C GLU A 63 -19.15 6.89 3.44
N ASP A 64 -18.78 8.17 3.63
CA ASP A 64 -19.31 9.04 4.67
C ASP A 64 -20.57 9.74 4.17
N ILE A 65 -21.68 9.51 4.88
CA ILE A 65 -23.02 10.01 4.58
C ILE A 65 -23.56 10.90 5.70
N SER A 66 -22.66 11.55 6.45
CA SER A 66 -23.04 12.38 7.60
C SER A 66 -23.79 13.65 7.20
N LEU A 67 -23.51 14.18 6.01
CA LEU A 67 -24.17 15.36 5.46
C LEU A 67 -25.31 14.93 4.54
N ALA A 68 -26.55 15.33 4.87
CA ALA A 68 -27.74 14.91 4.12
C ALA A 68 -27.86 15.56 2.73
N ASP A 69 -27.36 16.79 2.57
CA ASP A 69 -27.54 17.62 1.37
C ASP A 69 -26.24 17.80 0.56
N ALA A 70 -25.24 16.94 0.80
CA ALA A 70 -23.97 16.95 0.09
C ALA A 70 -23.68 15.57 -0.52
N PRO A 71 -22.89 15.51 -1.61
CA PRO A 71 -22.37 14.24 -2.11
C PRO A 71 -21.60 13.49 -1.01
N SER A 72 -21.75 12.17 -0.97
CA SER A 72 -21.03 11.33 -0.02
C SER A 72 -19.53 11.38 -0.29
N THR A 73 -18.73 11.30 0.78
CA THR A 73 -17.26 11.25 0.66
C THR A 73 -16.81 9.80 0.65
N VAL A 74 -16.19 9.36 -0.45
CA VAL A 74 -15.64 8.01 -0.57
C VAL A 74 -14.38 7.88 0.28
N ILE A 75 -14.37 6.88 1.17
CA ILE A 75 -13.26 6.58 2.08
C ILE A 75 -12.33 5.53 1.47
N ALA A 76 -12.94 4.47 0.92
CA ALA A 76 -12.27 3.35 0.29
C ALA A 76 -13.17 2.71 -0.76
N THR A 77 -12.57 2.17 -1.81
CA THR A 77 -13.24 1.40 -2.86
C THR A 77 -12.42 0.17 -3.17
N GLN A 78 -13.09 -0.97 -3.34
CA GLN A 78 -12.52 -2.19 -3.86
C GLN A 78 -13.29 -2.60 -5.10
N GLU A 79 -12.55 -2.96 -6.16
CA GLU A 79 -13.12 -3.46 -7.39
C GLU A 79 -12.51 -4.80 -7.75
N PHE A 80 -13.35 -5.75 -8.19
CA PHE A 80 -12.88 -7.04 -8.70
C PHE A 80 -13.83 -7.60 -9.77
N THR A 81 -13.26 -8.27 -10.77
CA THR A 81 -14.02 -9.01 -11.79
C THR A 81 -14.52 -10.33 -11.20
N THR A 82 -15.71 -10.78 -11.61
CA THR A 82 -16.29 -12.04 -11.13
C THR A 82 -15.65 -13.27 -11.76
N ASP A 83 -15.01 -13.13 -12.93
CA ASP A 83 -14.36 -14.21 -13.70
C ASP A 83 -15.28 -15.43 -13.87
N GLY A 84 -16.56 -15.18 -14.20
CA GLY A 84 -17.59 -16.21 -14.35
C GLY A 84 -18.12 -16.82 -13.04
N LYS A 85 -17.54 -16.49 -11.88
CA LYS A 85 -18.07 -16.88 -10.57
C LYS A 85 -19.42 -16.22 -10.32
N GLN A 86 -20.21 -16.83 -9.44
CA GLN A 86 -21.57 -16.39 -9.11
C GLN A 86 -21.69 -16.11 -7.61
N VAL A 87 -22.71 -15.36 -7.22
CA VAL A 87 -22.97 -14.97 -5.83
C VAL A 87 -23.11 -16.17 -4.88
N PRO A 88 -22.74 -16.02 -3.60
CA PRO A 88 -22.22 -14.81 -2.96
C PRO A 88 -20.71 -14.57 -3.20
N PHE A 89 -20.31 -13.30 -3.34
CA PHE A 89 -18.90 -12.91 -3.39
C PHE A 89 -18.43 -12.39 -2.04
N ALA A 90 -17.40 -12.99 -1.46
CA ALA A 90 -16.74 -12.43 -0.28
C ALA A 90 -15.86 -11.25 -0.68
N PHE A 91 -15.80 -10.22 0.18
CA PHE A 91 -14.89 -9.09 0.01
C PHE A 91 -14.18 -8.74 1.32
N GLU A 92 -13.05 -8.04 1.19
CA GLU A 92 -12.28 -7.46 2.29
C GLU A 92 -11.85 -6.05 1.87
N LEU A 93 -12.57 -5.05 2.36
CA LEU A 93 -12.31 -3.65 2.05
C LEU A 93 -11.38 -3.06 3.12
N SER A 94 -10.12 -2.83 2.75
CA SER A 94 -9.16 -2.09 3.57
C SER A 94 -9.40 -0.59 3.47
N TYR A 95 -9.40 0.10 4.60
CA TYR A 95 -9.59 1.55 4.67
C TYR A 95 -8.68 2.18 5.74
N ASP A 96 -8.35 3.46 5.56
CA ASP A 96 -7.58 4.24 6.55
C ASP A 96 -8.48 4.66 7.71
N ASN A 97 -8.23 4.15 8.91
CA ASN A 97 -9.03 4.45 10.08
C ASN A 97 -8.96 5.92 10.50
N ASN A 98 -7.91 6.65 10.12
CA ASN A 98 -7.82 8.08 10.40
C ASN A 98 -8.89 8.91 9.67
N LYS A 99 -9.51 8.35 8.63
CA LYS A 99 -10.64 8.98 7.92
C LYS A 99 -11.98 8.82 8.64
N ILE A 100 -12.03 8.02 9.70
CA ILE A 100 -13.24 7.82 10.50
C ILE A 100 -13.31 8.86 11.61
N GLN A 101 -14.42 9.59 11.63
CA GLN A 101 -14.67 10.68 12.55
C GLN A 101 -15.76 10.27 13.55
N PRO A 102 -15.60 10.60 14.85
CA PRO A 102 -16.67 10.41 15.82
C PRO A 102 -17.94 11.17 15.42
N ASN A 103 -19.11 10.60 15.72
CA ASN A 103 -20.44 11.15 15.42
C ASN A 103 -20.78 11.26 13.91
N HIS A 104 -19.97 10.69 13.03
CA HIS A 104 -20.29 10.54 11.61
C HIS A 104 -21.07 9.24 11.35
N ARG A 105 -21.73 9.17 10.19
CA ARG A 105 -22.46 8.02 9.70
C ARG A 105 -21.83 7.51 8.41
N TYR A 106 -21.66 6.20 8.32
CA TYR A 106 -21.00 5.53 7.22
C TYR A 106 -21.92 4.51 6.57
N ASN A 107 -21.77 4.32 5.26
CA ASN A 107 -22.53 3.35 4.46
C ASN A 107 -21.59 2.54 3.54
N MET A 108 -22.06 1.37 3.12
CA MET A 108 -21.39 0.42 2.22
C MET A 108 -22.26 0.06 1.02
#